data_AF-A0AAD7JR70-F1
#
_entry.id   AF-A0AAD7JR70-F1
#
_cell.length_a   1.000
_cell.length_b   1.000
_cell.length_c   1.000
_cell.angle_alpha   90.00
_cell.angle_beta   90.00
_cell.angle_gamma   90.00
#
_symmetry.space_group_name_H-M   'P 1'
#
loop_
_entity.id
_entity.type
_entity.pdbx_description
1 polymer ?
#
loop_
_entity_poly.entity_id
_entity_poly.type
_entity_poly.pdbx_seq_one_letter_code
_entity_poly.pdbx_strand_id
1 'polypeptide(L)'
;MANTFPKISIEKVYKLLKEGGVDTIDTGRIYGVSEEWIGKTGGGKRFTIDSKTPGGLIPGSSTGETIPQHAKETVERLGVDKVDVYYIHDQLRGINTAYTAGHFKRFGLSNFTPADVQRIYDICKEKGYPLPTVYQGNYSAVARKPEAELIPLLRKLGIALYIYSPISGGLLTKTSTQLREREVRGGFRREGRWSHFLMALDLWAEAAAEAGCSKADLAYRWVASDSALDAKYGDAIMKAKIDEIWKVVEHDAPLDNFNK
;
A
#
# COMPACT_ATOMS: atom_id res chain seq x y z
N MET A 1 25.46 -8.81 1.07
CA MET A 1 25.15 -9.85 2.09
C MET A 1 24.02 -10.70 1.53
N ALA A 2 24.15 -12.02 1.53
CA ALA A 2 23.10 -12.90 1.01
C ALA A 2 21.82 -12.73 1.86
N ASN A 3 20.73 -12.28 1.25
CA ASN A 3 19.41 -12.20 1.88
C ASN A 3 18.95 -13.61 2.24
N THR A 4 19.28 -14.05 3.45
CA THR A 4 18.88 -15.35 3.98
C THR A 4 17.48 -15.22 4.58
N PHE A 5 16.64 -16.20 4.29
CA PHE A 5 15.27 -16.29 4.80
C PHE A 5 15.33 -16.33 6.34
N PRO A 6 14.55 -15.51 7.08
CA PRO A 6 14.53 -15.57 8.53
C PRO A 6 14.11 -16.96 9.00
N LYS A 7 14.69 -17.44 10.12
CA LYS A 7 14.40 -18.76 10.73
C LYS A 7 13.03 -18.82 11.42
N ILE A 8 12.02 -18.13 10.89
CA ILE A 8 10.69 -18.11 11.50
C ILE A 8 9.78 -19.03 10.72
N SER A 9 8.94 -19.76 11.46
CA SER A 9 7.96 -20.64 10.86
C SER A 9 7.01 -19.81 10.00
N ILE A 10 7.16 -19.96 8.68
CA ILE A 10 6.27 -19.37 7.69
C ILE A 10 4.79 -19.69 7.95
N GLU A 11 4.53 -20.89 8.44
CA GLU A 11 3.20 -21.32 8.84
C GLU A 11 2.63 -20.46 9.97
N LYS A 12 3.48 -20.08 10.94
CA LYS A 12 3.07 -19.17 12.02
C LYS A 12 2.70 -17.80 11.43
N VAL A 13 3.51 -17.25 10.51
CA VAL A 13 3.22 -15.96 9.86
C VAL A 13 1.89 -16.00 9.11
N TYR A 14 1.67 -17.01 8.27
CA TYR A 14 0.43 -17.13 7.51
C TYR A 14 -0.79 -17.38 8.38
N LYS A 15 -0.64 -18.18 9.44
CA LYS A 15 -1.70 -18.36 10.43
C LYS A 15 -2.10 -17.03 11.06
N LEU A 16 -1.13 -16.25 11.54
CA LEU A 16 -1.38 -14.95 12.16
C LEU A 16 -2.05 -13.96 11.21
N LEU A 17 -1.62 -13.91 9.95
CA LEU A 17 -2.27 -13.08 8.93
C LEU A 17 -3.74 -13.48 8.74
N LYS A 18 -4.04 -14.78 8.65
CA LYS A 18 -5.41 -15.27 8.53
C LYS A 18 -6.26 -14.98 9.77
N GLU A 19 -5.69 -15.16 10.96
CA GLU A 19 -6.34 -14.83 12.24
C GLU A 19 -6.65 -13.33 12.34
N GLY A 20 -5.77 -12.47 11.81
CA GLY A 20 -5.99 -11.02 11.68
C GLY A 20 -6.92 -10.62 10.52
N GLY A 21 -7.58 -11.57 9.86
CA GLY A 21 -8.50 -11.28 8.76
C GLY A 21 -7.82 -10.73 7.49
N VAL A 22 -6.55 -11.07 7.28
CA VAL A 22 -5.80 -10.75 6.07
C VAL A 22 -6.00 -11.86 5.04
N ASP A 23 -6.60 -11.52 3.91
CA ASP A 23 -6.80 -12.40 2.77
C ASP A 23 -5.90 -12.05 1.58
N THR A 24 -5.33 -10.84 1.58
CA THR A 24 -4.57 -10.27 0.48
C THR A 24 -3.19 -9.82 0.93
N ILE A 25 -2.15 -10.13 0.14
CA ILE A 25 -0.77 -9.69 0.35
C ILE A 25 -0.38 -8.72 -0.75
N ASP A 26 0.09 -7.54 -0.36
CA ASP A 26 0.69 -6.56 -1.25
C ASP A 26 2.21 -6.79 -1.35
N THR A 27 2.70 -6.96 -2.58
CA THR A 27 4.12 -7.10 -2.92
C THR A 27 4.49 -6.16 -4.06
N GLY A 28 5.74 -6.19 -4.52
CA GLY A 28 6.21 -5.45 -5.67
C GLY A 28 7.62 -5.85 -6.06
N ARG A 29 7.97 -5.63 -7.33
CA ARG A 29 9.29 -6.00 -7.87
C ARG A 29 10.47 -5.30 -7.20
N ILE A 30 10.23 -4.14 -6.58
CA ILE A 30 11.26 -3.36 -5.87
C ILE A 30 11.42 -3.80 -4.41
N TYR A 31 10.56 -4.70 -3.91
CA TYR A 31 10.58 -5.15 -2.51
C TYR A 31 11.55 -6.33 -2.35
N GLY A 32 12.84 -6.09 -2.55
CA GLY A 32 13.89 -7.09 -2.33
C GLY A 32 13.57 -8.46 -2.92
N VAL A 33 13.48 -9.49 -2.05
CA VAL A 33 13.17 -10.88 -2.41
C VAL A 33 11.70 -11.26 -2.18
N SER A 34 10.79 -10.28 -2.03
CA SER A 34 9.41 -10.48 -1.59
C SER A 34 8.63 -11.47 -2.46
N GLU A 35 8.60 -11.24 -3.78
CA GLU A 35 7.87 -12.10 -4.71
C GLU A 35 8.41 -13.54 -4.70
N GLU A 36 9.75 -13.71 -4.74
CA GLU A 36 10.38 -15.03 -4.66
C GLU A 36 10.09 -15.72 -3.34
N TRP A 37 10.06 -14.96 -2.24
CA TRP A 37 9.80 -15.49 -0.93
C TRP A 37 8.37 -16.02 -0.86
N ILE A 38 7.39 -15.22 -1.28
CA ILE A 38 5.98 -15.61 -1.33
C ILE A 38 5.79 -16.87 -2.20
N GLY A 39 6.47 -16.96 -3.34
CA GLY A 39 6.40 -18.15 -4.19
C GLY A 39 7.02 -19.39 -3.56
N LYS A 40 8.26 -19.30 -3.06
CA LYS A 40 8.97 -20.42 -2.41
C LYS A 40 8.24 -20.95 -1.17
N THR A 41 7.47 -20.10 -0.50
CA THR A 41 6.71 -20.42 0.70
C THR A 41 5.26 -20.83 0.43
N GLY A 42 4.81 -20.77 -0.83
CA GLY A 42 3.44 -21.13 -1.21
C GLY A 42 2.37 -20.12 -0.79
N GLY A 43 2.75 -18.87 -0.48
CA GLY A 43 1.81 -17.81 -0.09
C GLY A 43 0.80 -17.48 -1.18
N GLY A 44 1.21 -17.55 -2.47
CA GLY A 44 0.32 -17.32 -3.61
C GLY A 44 -0.84 -18.31 -3.73
N LYS A 45 -0.76 -19.47 -3.07
CA LYS A 45 -1.86 -20.45 -2.99
C LYS A 45 -2.80 -20.22 -1.80
N ARG A 46 -2.42 -19.34 -0.86
CA ARG A 46 -3.11 -19.11 0.42
C ARG A 46 -3.74 -17.73 0.51
N PHE A 47 -3.21 -16.77 -0.23
CA PHE A 47 -3.62 -15.38 -0.24
C PHE A 47 -3.84 -14.90 -1.67
N THR A 48 -4.76 -13.95 -1.81
CA THR A 48 -4.83 -13.10 -2.99
C THR A 48 -3.56 -12.25 -3.03
N ILE A 49 -2.92 -12.14 -4.19
CA ILE A 49 -1.67 -11.38 -4.32
C ILE A 49 -1.89 -10.17 -5.19
N ASP A 50 -1.50 -9.01 -4.68
CA ASP A 50 -1.38 -7.77 -5.43
C ASP A 50 0.11 -7.47 -5.66
N SER A 51 0.49 -7.11 -6.89
CA SER A 51 1.87 -6.71 -7.20
C SER A 51 1.92 -5.40 -7.98
N LYS A 52 3.12 -4.88 -8.21
CA LYS A 52 3.35 -3.58 -8.85
C LYS A 52 4.65 -3.53 -9.62
N THR A 53 4.65 -2.74 -10.70
CA THR A 53 5.85 -2.48 -11.48
C THR A 53 6.85 -1.66 -10.66
N PRO A 54 8.15 -1.64 -11.05
CA PRO A 54 9.12 -0.74 -10.41
C PRO A 54 8.83 0.75 -10.61
N GLY A 55 7.91 1.09 -11.52
CA GLY A 55 7.58 2.47 -11.86
C GLY A 55 8.75 3.25 -12.46
N GLY A 56 8.73 4.57 -12.27
CA GLY A 56 9.82 5.45 -12.69
C GLY A 56 11.06 5.41 -11.80
N LEU A 57 11.08 4.57 -10.74
CA LEU A 57 12.19 4.50 -9.79
C LEU A 57 13.45 3.88 -10.40
N ILE A 58 13.27 3.01 -11.41
CA ILE A 58 14.37 2.40 -12.15
C ILE A 58 14.24 2.87 -13.61
N PRO A 59 15.21 3.66 -14.13
CA PRO A 59 15.19 4.10 -15.53
C PRO A 59 15.01 2.93 -16.50
N GLY A 60 14.11 3.07 -17.47
CA GLY A 60 13.82 2.04 -18.49
C GLY A 60 12.98 0.85 -18.01
N SER A 61 12.60 0.77 -16.73
CA SER A 61 11.84 -0.37 -16.18
C SER A 61 10.31 -0.29 -16.39
N SER A 62 9.83 0.84 -16.90
CA SER A 62 8.41 1.07 -17.18
C SER A 62 8.23 1.53 -18.63
N THR A 63 8.43 0.61 -19.57
CA THR A 63 8.17 0.79 -21.00
C THR A 63 7.04 -0.13 -21.45
N GLY A 64 6.50 0.10 -22.64
CA GLY A 64 5.49 -0.81 -23.23
C GLY A 64 5.99 -2.24 -23.44
N GLU A 65 7.29 -2.48 -23.45
CA GLU A 65 7.94 -3.79 -23.62
C GLU A 65 8.30 -4.43 -22.29
N THR A 66 8.83 -3.64 -21.34
CA THR A 66 9.26 -4.17 -20.05
C THR A 66 8.10 -4.48 -19.12
N ILE A 67 6.97 -3.78 -19.21
CA ILE A 67 5.79 -4.05 -18.37
C ILE A 67 5.24 -5.48 -18.56
N PRO A 68 4.95 -5.96 -19.79
CA PRO A 68 4.55 -7.35 -20.02
C PRO A 68 5.54 -8.37 -19.49
N GLN A 69 6.83 -8.16 -19.76
CA GLN A 69 7.89 -9.04 -19.25
C GLN A 69 7.88 -9.06 -17.72
N HIS A 70 7.76 -7.89 -17.10
CA HIS A 70 7.75 -7.77 -15.65
C HIS A 70 6.56 -8.47 -15.01
N ALA A 71 5.37 -8.37 -15.61
CA ALA A 71 4.18 -9.05 -15.15
C ALA A 71 4.33 -10.58 -15.24
N LYS A 72 4.89 -11.07 -16.35
CA LYS A 72 5.19 -12.50 -16.53
C LYS A 72 6.16 -13.03 -15.46
N GLU A 73 7.29 -12.36 -15.29
CA GLU A 73 8.29 -12.75 -14.29
C GLU A 73 7.75 -12.67 -12.85
N THR A 74 6.87 -11.70 -12.56
CA THR A 74 6.19 -11.60 -11.26
C THR A 74 5.35 -12.84 -10.97
N VAL A 75 4.51 -13.28 -11.92
CA VAL A 75 3.65 -14.46 -11.70
C VAL A 75 4.47 -15.76 -11.60
N GLU A 76 5.56 -15.87 -12.37
CA GLU A 76 6.51 -16.98 -12.29
C GLU A 76 7.21 -17.04 -10.91
N ARG A 77 7.70 -15.90 -10.39
CA ARG A 77 8.34 -15.83 -9.06
C ARG A 77 7.38 -16.17 -7.94
N LEU A 78 6.12 -15.73 -8.06
CA LEU A 78 5.06 -15.98 -7.09
C LEU A 78 4.50 -17.40 -7.18
N GLY A 79 4.76 -18.13 -8.27
CA GLY A 79 4.18 -19.46 -8.49
C GLY A 79 2.66 -19.44 -8.61
N VAL A 80 2.11 -18.40 -9.24
CA VAL A 80 0.67 -18.22 -9.50
C VAL A 80 0.42 -18.01 -10.99
N ASP A 81 -0.80 -18.26 -11.47
CA ASP A 81 -1.14 -18.00 -12.88
C ASP A 81 -1.32 -16.49 -13.15
N LYS A 82 -1.87 -15.79 -12.15
CA LYS A 82 -2.16 -14.36 -12.22
C LYS A 82 -2.18 -13.72 -10.83
N VAL A 83 -1.82 -12.45 -10.75
CA VAL A 83 -2.07 -11.61 -9.57
C VAL A 83 -3.48 -11.01 -9.65
N ASP A 84 -4.03 -10.57 -8.52
CA ASP A 84 -5.34 -9.92 -8.51
C ASP A 84 -5.22 -8.47 -9.00
N VAL A 85 -4.52 -7.59 -8.29
CA VAL A 85 -4.20 -6.25 -8.78
C VAL A 85 -2.76 -6.15 -9.28
N TYR A 86 -2.57 -5.49 -10.43
CA TYR A 86 -1.25 -5.05 -10.88
C TYR A 86 -1.20 -3.52 -10.97
N TYR A 87 -0.43 -2.89 -10.07
CA TYR A 87 -0.29 -1.42 -10.03
C TYR A 87 0.82 -0.91 -10.94
N ILE A 88 0.59 0.25 -11.55
CA ILE A 88 1.60 0.94 -12.36
C ILE A 88 1.92 2.35 -11.90
N HIS A 89 2.99 2.87 -12.50
CA HIS A 89 3.31 4.29 -12.55
C HIS A 89 3.44 4.88 -13.98
N ASP A 90 3.40 4.11 -15.08
CA ASP A 90 3.37 4.61 -16.47
C ASP A 90 3.04 3.51 -17.54
N GLN A 91 2.81 3.90 -18.81
CA GLN A 91 2.78 3.10 -20.07
C GLN A 91 1.61 2.11 -20.29
N LEU A 92 0.43 2.66 -20.62
CA LEU A 92 -0.84 1.92 -20.77
C LEU A 92 -0.86 0.82 -21.86
N ARG A 93 -0.07 0.96 -22.94
CA ARG A 93 0.01 -0.09 -23.97
C ARG A 93 0.59 -1.39 -23.41
N GLY A 94 1.65 -1.29 -22.61
CA GLY A 94 2.26 -2.46 -21.96
C GLY A 94 1.28 -3.12 -20.98
N ILE A 95 0.45 -2.32 -20.31
CA ILE A 95 -0.59 -2.84 -19.42
C ILE A 95 -1.66 -3.60 -20.16
N ASN A 96 -2.12 -3.10 -21.30
CA ASN A 96 -3.08 -3.83 -22.12
C ASN A 96 -2.51 -5.18 -22.59
N THR A 97 -1.26 -5.21 -23.03
CA THR A 97 -0.57 -6.46 -23.41
C THR A 97 -0.48 -7.44 -22.24
N ALA A 98 -0.04 -6.96 -21.07
CA ALA A 98 0.10 -7.77 -19.87
C ALA A 98 -1.26 -8.30 -19.35
N TYR A 99 -2.32 -7.49 -19.44
CA TYR A 99 -3.69 -7.88 -19.11
C TYR A 99 -4.23 -8.94 -20.06
N THR A 100 -4.05 -8.73 -21.37
CA THR A 100 -4.50 -9.67 -22.41
C THR A 100 -3.78 -11.01 -22.31
N ALA A 101 -2.50 -11.01 -21.89
CA ALA A 101 -1.74 -12.22 -21.60
C ALA A 101 -2.21 -12.95 -20.32
N GLY A 102 -3.14 -12.37 -19.55
CA GLY A 102 -3.75 -12.99 -18.38
C GLY A 102 -2.93 -12.89 -17.09
N HIS A 103 -1.88 -12.08 -17.05
CA HIS A 103 -0.98 -12.01 -15.88
C HIS A 103 -1.60 -11.32 -14.65
N PHE A 104 -2.69 -10.57 -14.83
CA PHE A 104 -3.41 -9.96 -13.71
C PHE A 104 -4.90 -9.78 -14.00
N LYS A 105 -5.72 -9.65 -12.95
CA LYS A 105 -7.18 -9.53 -13.06
C LYS A 105 -7.68 -8.09 -13.05
N ARG A 106 -7.07 -7.22 -12.26
CA ARG A 106 -7.50 -5.83 -12.03
C ARG A 106 -6.35 -4.88 -12.27
N PHE A 107 -6.62 -3.83 -13.04
CA PHE A 107 -5.66 -2.76 -13.28
C PHE A 107 -5.68 -1.77 -12.11
N GLY A 108 -4.52 -1.53 -11.50
CA GLY A 108 -4.34 -0.61 -10.38
C GLY A 108 -3.49 0.62 -10.72
N LEU A 109 -3.82 1.75 -10.10
CA LEU A 109 -3.01 2.98 -10.11
C LEU A 109 -2.37 3.22 -8.75
N SER A 110 -1.19 3.84 -8.69
CA SER A 110 -0.58 4.23 -7.42
C SER A 110 0.09 5.59 -7.50
N ASN A 111 -0.23 6.48 -6.56
CA ASN A 111 0.38 7.81 -6.40
C ASN A 111 0.30 8.75 -7.61
N PHE A 112 -0.78 8.68 -8.38
CA PHE A 112 -1.09 9.61 -9.46
C PHE A 112 -1.88 10.82 -8.98
N THR A 113 -1.73 11.96 -9.66
CA THR A 113 -2.59 13.12 -9.37
C THR A 113 -4.02 12.87 -9.88
N PRO A 114 -5.05 13.59 -9.37
CA PRO A 114 -6.40 13.48 -9.91
C PRO A 114 -6.46 13.70 -11.43
N ALA A 115 -5.70 14.66 -11.95
CA ALA A 115 -5.61 14.94 -13.39
C ALA A 115 -5.04 13.74 -14.17
N ASP A 116 -4.02 13.06 -13.62
CA ASP A 116 -3.45 11.87 -14.25
C ASP A 116 -4.44 10.69 -14.21
N VAL A 117 -5.14 10.48 -13.09
CA VAL A 117 -6.16 9.43 -12.97
C VAL A 117 -7.26 9.61 -14.02
N GLN A 118 -7.80 10.82 -14.16
CA GLN A 118 -8.82 11.11 -15.18
C GLN A 118 -8.28 10.87 -16.59
N ARG A 119 -7.07 11.37 -16.89
CA ARG A 119 -6.43 11.18 -18.20
C ARG A 119 -6.22 9.71 -18.54
N ILE A 120 -5.72 8.92 -17.58
CA ILE A 120 -5.50 7.48 -17.76
C ILE A 120 -6.82 6.77 -18.01
N TYR A 121 -7.85 7.07 -17.22
CA TYR A 121 -9.18 6.49 -17.38
C TYR A 121 -9.74 6.78 -18.78
N ASP A 122 -9.66 8.02 -19.24
CA ASP A 122 -10.16 8.43 -20.55
C ASP A 122 -9.42 7.74 -21.70
N ILE A 123 -8.08 7.66 -21.63
CA ILE A 123 -7.29 6.94 -22.63
C ILE A 123 -7.65 5.45 -22.65
N CYS A 124 -7.78 4.82 -21.48
CA CYS A 124 -8.16 3.40 -21.42
C CYS A 124 -9.54 3.18 -22.01
N LYS A 125 -10.50 4.05 -21.71
CA LYS A 125 -11.86 4.00 -22.23
C LYS A 125 -11.89 4.17 -23.75
N GLU A 126 -11.16 5.16 -24.29
CA GLU A 126 -11.07 5.43 -25.72
C GLU A 126 -10.44 4.27 -26.49
N LYS A 127 -9.37 3.68 -25.96
CA LYS A 127 -8.60 2.61 -26.62
C LYS A 127 -9.16 1.20 -26.38
N GLY A 128 -10.18 1.05 -25.54
CA GLY A 128 -10.69 -0.26 -25.13
C GLY A 128 -9.69 -1.08 -24.30
N TYR A 129 -8.78 -0.41 -23.59
CA TYR A 129 -7.87 -1.03 -22.65
C TYR A 129 -8.58 -1.32 -21.31
N PRO A 130 -8.05 -2.18 -20.43
CA PRO A 130 -8.62 -2.36 -19.10
C PRO A 130 -8.70 -1.01 -18.37
N LEU A 131 -9.87 -0.70 -17.82
CA LEU A 131 -10.06 0.46 -16.97
C LEU A 131 -9.39 0.23 -15.61
N PRO A 132 -8.80 1.27 -14.99
CA PRO A 132 -8.34 1.16 -13.61
C PRO A 132 -9.56 0.90 -12.71
N THR A 133 -9.43 -0.02 -11.77
CA THR A 133 -10.49 -0.38 -10.81
C THR A 133 -10.08 -0.20 -9.37
N VAL A 134 -8.76 -0.02 -9.12
CA VAL A 134 -8.19 0.22 -7.80
C VAL A 134 -7.17 1.34 -7.88
N TYR A 135 -7.15 2.19 -6.86
CA TYR A 135 -6.15 3.21 -6.65
C TYR A 135 -5.48 2.99 -5.29
N GLN A 136 -4.17 2.83 -5.26
CA GLN A 136 -3.37 2.72 -4.06
C GLN A 136 -2.77 4.09 -3.68
N GLY A 137 -3.05 4.58 -2.47
CA GLY A 137 -2.64 5.92 -2.04
C GLY A 137 -2.27 6.05 -0.57
N ASN A 138 -1.41 7.02 -0.25
CA ASN A 138 -1.16 7.37 1.14
C ASN A 138 -2.37 8.15 1.70
N TYR A 139 -2.87 7.70 2.85
CA TYR A 139 -3.96 8.37 3.56
C TYR A 139 -3.91 8.07 5.06
N SER A 140 -4.09 9.10 5.87
CA SER A 140 -4.09 9.03 7.33
C SER A 140 -4.67 10.32 7.92
N ALA A 141 -4.87 10.36 9.25
CA ALA A 141 -5.37 11.54 9.95
C ALA A 141 -4.58 12.83 9.68
N VAL A 142 -3.30 12.70 9.33
CA VAL A 142 -2.38 13.84 9.04
C VAL A 142 -1.99 13.95 7.56
N ALA A 143 -2.49 13.05 6.70
CA ALA A 143 -2.24 13.04 5.26
C ALA A 143 -3.56 12.99 4.48
N ARG A 144 -4.38 14.02 4.65
CA ARG A 144 -5.77 14.08 4.15
C ARG A 144 -5.95 14.75 2.79
N LYS A 145 -4.85 15.11 2.10
CA LYS A 145 -4.89 15.73 0.77
C LYS A 145 -5.78 14.99 -0.25
N PRO A 146 -5.86 13.64 -0.26
CA PRO A 146 -6.76 12.91 -1.17
C PRO A 146 -8.24 13.29 -1.06
N GLU A 147 -8.72 13.75 0.09
CA GLU A 147 -10.16 14.01 0.33
C GLU A 147 -10.73 15.11 -0.57
N ALA A 148 -9.92 16.11 -0.92
CA ALA A 148 -10.41 17.30 -1.62
C ALA A 148 -10.82 17.01 -3.08
N GLU A 149 -10.03 16.22 -3.80
CA GLU A 149 -10.20 16.03 -5.24
C GLU A 149 -10.09 14.57 -5.67
N LEU A 150 -9.11 13.84 -5.12
CA LEU A 150 -8.83 12.47 -5.55
C LEU A 150 -9.98 11.53 -5.19
N ILE A 151 -10.41 11.51 -3.92
CA ILE A 151 -11.47 10.61 -3.46
C ILE A 151 -12.78 10.85 -4.23
N PRO A 152 -13.28 12.09 -4.37
CA PRO A 152 -14.46 12.37 -5.20
C PRO A 152 -14.33 11.87 -6.63
N LEU A 153 -13.16 12.06 -7.25
CA LEU A 153 -12.88 11.56 -8.60
C LEU A 153 -12.93 10.03 -8.66
N LEU A 154 -12.29 9.34 -7.73
CA LEU A 154 -12.31 7.87 -7.67
C LEU A 154 -13.76 7.35 -7.56
N ARG A 155 -14.62 8.00 -6.77
CA ARG A 155 -16.04 7.63 -6.67
C ARG A 155 -16.76 7.78 -8.00
N LYS A 156 -16.56 8.92 -8.68
CA LYS A 156 -17.15 9.20 -9.99
C LYS A 156 -16.75 8.15 -11.04
N LEU A 157 -15.51 7.69 -10.98
CA LEU A 157 -14.96 6.72 -11.93
C LEU A 157 -15.20 5.25 -11.53
N GLY A 158 -15.77 4.98 -10.35
CA GLY A 158 -15.97 3.62 -9.85
C GLY A 158 -14.67 2.91 -9.48
N ILE A 159 -13.67 3.64 -9.01
CA ILE A 159 -12.35 3.13 -8.62
C ILE A 159 -12.28 3.02 -7.09
N ALA A 160 -11.95 1.83 -6.58
CA ALA A 160 -11.76 1.61 -5.15
C ALA A 160 -10.47 2.26 -4.64
N LEU A 161 -10.48 2.81 -3.44
CA LEU A 161 -9.30 3.37 -2.78
C LEU A 161 -8.71 2.36 -1.80
N TYR A 162 -7.47 1.93 -2.06
CA TYR A 162 -6.68 1.10 -1.15
C TYR A 162 -5.62 1.98 -0.47
N ILE A 163 -5.70 2.14 0.85
CA ILE A 163 -4.80 3.06 1.55
C ILE A 163 -3.61 2.33 2.16
N TYR A 164 -2.46 2.98 2.17
CA TYR A 164 -1.28 2.54 2.89
C TYR A 164 -0.77 3.60 3.86
N SER A 165 0.03 3.15 4.85
CA SER A 165 0.60 3.97 5.92
C SER A 165 -0.44 4.74 6.75
N PRO A 166 -1.44 4.06 7.35
CA PRO A 166 -2.41 4.71 8.24
C PRO A 166 -1.74 5.38 9.46
N ILE A 167 -0.59 4.84 9.91
CA ILE A 167 0.25 5.41 10.97
C ILE A 167 1.29 6.44 10.46
N SER A 168 1.21 6.86 9.20
CA SER A 168 2.13 7.81 8.56
C SER A 168 3.61 7.43 8.69
N GLY A 169 3.95 6.17 8.37
CA GLY A 169 5.32 5.66 8.52
C GLY A 169 5.78 5.58 9.99
N GLY A 170 4.84 5.43 10.93
CA GLY A 170 5.11 5.40 12.37
C GLY A 170 5.17 6.77 13.02
N LEU A 171 4.91 7.84 12.29
CA LEU A 171 4.91 9.19 12.83
C LEU A 171 3.82 9.40 13.89
N LEU A 172 2.62 8.85 13.68
CA LEU A 172 1.50 8.94 14.61
C LEU A 172 1.72 8.14 15.90
N THR A 173 2.74 7.29 15.97
CA THR A 173 3.09 6.54 17.20
C THR A 173 4.14 7.25 18.06
N LYS A 174 4.73 8.36 17.57
CA LYS A 174 5.74 9.14 18.29
C LYS A 174 5.11 10.17 19.23
N THR A 175 5.91 10.67 20.16
CA THR A 175 5.56 11.82 20.99
C THR A 175 6.15 13.11 20.41
N SER A 176 5.56 14.25 20.74
CA SER A 176 6.10 15.55 20.33
C SER A 176 7.55 15.73 20.83
N THR A 177 7.85 15.31 22.07
CA THR A 177 9.22 15.33 22.64
C THR A 177 10.22 14.55 21.79
N GLN A 178 9.88 13.30 21.41
CA GLN A 178 10.75 12.45 20.58
C GLN A 178 11.07 13.07 19.21
N LEU A 179 10.18 13.91 18.68
CA LEU A 179 10.36 14.56 17.39
C LEU A 179 11.02 15.94 17.49
N ARG A 180 10.89 16.65 18.62
CA ARG A 180 11.59 17.92 18.89
C ARG A 180 13.10 17.75 18.87
N GLU A 181 13.58 16.61 19.39
CA GLU A 181 14.99 16.26 19.49
C GLU A 181 15.60 15.76 18.16
N ARG A 182 14.78 15.54 17.13
CA ARG A 182 15.25 15.08 15.81
C ARG A 182 15.44 16.25 14.84
N GLU A 183 16.51 16.19 14.06
CA GLU A 183 16.58 16.92 12.80
C GLU A 183 15.58 16.32 11.81
N VAL A 184 14.48 17.03 11.57
CA VAL A 184 13.55 16.68 10.50
C VAL A 184 14.17 17.14 9.19
N ARG A 185 14.58 16.20 8.33
CA ARG A 185 14.96 16.51 6.94
C ARG A 185 13.71 16.89 6.14
N GLY A 186 13.74 18.02 5.44
CA GLY A 186 12.69 18.47 4.52
C GLY A 186 12.02 19.81 4.89
N GLY A 187 11.22 20.36 3.97
CA GLY A 187 10.60 21.70 4.05
C GLY A 187 9.63 21.93 5.22
N PHE A 188 9.21 20.87 5.93
CA PHE A 188 8.29 20.95 7.07
C PHE A 188 8.76 21.88 8.21
N ARG A 189 10.08 21.96 8.46
CA ARG A 189 10.64 22.84 9.50
C ARG A 189 10.68 24.31 9.05
N ARG A 190 10.79 24.59 7.75
CA ARG A 190 10.91 25.95 7.19
C ARG A 190 9.57 26.68 7.07
N GLU A 191 8.47 25.95 7.01
CA GLU A 191 7.14 26.51 6.70
C GLU A 191 6.26 26.76 7.94
N GLY A 192 6.81 26.76 9.17
CA GLY A 192 6.05 27.03 10.41
C GLY A 192 4.98 25.99 10.79
N ARG A 193 4.75 24.99 9.94
CA ARG A 193 3.79 23.88 10.18
C ARG A 193 4.28 22.86 11.20
N TRP A 194 5.56 22.89 11.56
CA TRP A 194 6.13 21.92 12.49
C TRP A 194 5.58 22.04 13.91
N SER A 195 5.40 23.25 14.44
CA SER A 195 4.80 23.46 15.77
C SER A 195 3.35 22.95 15.83
N HIS A 196 2.55 23.29 14.82
CA HIS A 196 1.17 22.80 14.66
C HIS A 196 1.11 21.27 14.59
N PHE A 197 2.06 20.66 13.88
CA PHE A 197 2.17 19.21 13.81
C PHE A 197 2.51 18.57 15.16
N LEU A 198 3.44 19.15 15.93
CA LEU A 198 3.77 18.67 17.28
C LEU A 198 2.56 18.78 18.22
N MET A 199 1.82 19.88 18.18
CA MET A 199 0.59 20.05 18.95
C MET A 199 -0.48 19.01 18.55
N ALA A 200 -0.62 18.73 17.25
CA ALA A 200 -1.53 17.70 16.77
C ALA A 200 -1.15 16.30 17.29
N LEU A 201 0.14 16.01 17.50
CA LEU A 201 0.57 14.75 18.12
C LEU A 201 0.25 14.68 19.61
N ASP A 202 0.31 15.81 20.33
CA ASP A 202 -0.08 15.86 21.74
C ASP A 202 -1.60 15.60 21.87
N LEU A 203 -2.42 16.28 21.06
CA LEU A 203 -3.87 16.02 20.96
C LEU A 203 -4.19 14.58 20.54
N TRP A 204 -3.40 14.02 19.62
CA TRP A 204 -3.54 12.63 19.19
C TRP A 204 -3.26 11.64 20.34
N ALA A 205 -2.30 11.96 21.20
CA ALA A 205 -1.99 11.15 22.37
C ALA A 205 -3.11 11.22 23.44
N GLU A 206 -3.67 12.41 23.66
CA GLU A 206 -4.83 12.61 24.53
C GLU A 206 -6.05 11.82 24.02
N ALA A 207 -6.39 11.95 22.74
CA ALA A 207 -7.48 11.21 22.13
C ALA A 207 -7.31 9.69 22.22
N ALA A 208 -6.07 9.18 22.06
CA ALA A 208 -5.80 7.75 22.21
C ALA A 208 -6.00 7.27 23.65
N ALA A 209 -5.60 8.09 24.63
CA ALA A 209 -5.79 7.80 26.05
C ALA A 209 -7.27 7.82 26.45
N GLU A 210 -8.03 8.82 26.00
CA GLU A 210 -9.48 8.91 26.21
C GLU A 210 -10.22 7.72 25.59
N ALA A 211 -9.81 7.29 24.40
CA ALA A 211 -10.37 6.12 23.72
C ALA A 211 -9.89 4.76 24.28
N GLY A 212 -9.00 4.77 25.29
CA GLY A 212 -8.46 3.55 25.92
C GLY A 212 -7.70 2.64 24.96
N CYS A 213 -6.99 3.20 23.97
CA CYS A 213 -6.29 2.43 22.94
C CYS A 213 -4.87 2.96 22.65
N SER A 214 -4.08 2.20 21.90
CA SER A 214 -2.76 2.67 21.48
C SER A 214 -2.87 3.78 20.43
N LYS A 215 -1.83 4.63 20.27
CA LYS A 215 -1.80 5.62 19.18
C LYS A 215 -1.83 5.00 17.79
N ALA A 216 -1.36 3.75 17.65
CA ALA A 216 -1.45 3.00 16.41
C ALA A 216 -2.88 2.51 16.17
N ASP A 217 -3.51 1.92 17.19
CA ASP A 217 -4.91 1.47 17.15
C ASP A 217 -5.84 2.64 16.78
N LEU A 218 -5.62 3.82 17.38
CA LEU A 218 -6.40 5.02 17.05
C LEU A 218 -6.26 5.39 15.57
N ALA A 219 -5.10 5.19 14.95
CA ALA A 219 -4.88 5.52 13.54
C ALA A 219 -5.67 4.58 12.62
N TYR A 220 -5.66 3.28 12.91
CA TYR A 220 -6.45 2.29 12.18
C TYR A 220 -7.96 2.52 12.37
N ARG A 221 -8.39 2.77 13.62
CA ARG A 221 -9.78 3.11 13.94
C ARG A 221 -10.24 4.36 13.18
N TRP A 222 -9.48 5.45 13.25
CA TRP A 222 -9.80 6.68 12.55
C TRP A 222 -9.99 6.46 11.04
N VAL A 223 -9.09 5.69 10.42
CA VAL A 223 -9.26 5.34 9.00
C VAL A 223 -10.54 4.53 8.76
N ALA A 224 -10.87 3.59 9.64
CA ALA A 224 -12.04 2.73 9.50
C ALA A 224 -13.38 3.42 9.79
N SER A 225 -13.43 4.42 10.68
CA SER A 225 -14.70 5.03 11.15
C SER A 225 -14.88 6.51 10.81
N ASP A 226 -13.80 7.30 10.82
CA ASP A 226 -13.87 8.77 10.85
C ASP A 226 -13.23 9.43 9.62
N SER A 227 -12.82 8.61 8.65
CA SER A 227 -12.17 9.05 7.42
C SER A 227 -13.12 9.00 6.23
N ALA A 228 -12.65 9.43 5.06
CA ALA A 228 -13.39 9.33 3.80
C ALA A 228 -13.31 7.93 3.14
N LEU A 229 -12.65 6.97 3.80
CA LEU A 229 -12.62 5.57 3.39
C LEU A 229 -14.00 4.95 3.57
N ASP A 230 -14.55 4.31 2.54
CA ASP A 230 -15.91 3.78 2.59
C ASP A 230 -16.03 2.47 1.83
N ALA A 231 -16.28 1.39 2.59
CA ALA A 231 -16.36 0.02 2.09
C ALA A 231 -17.44 -0.17 1.01
N LYS A 232 -18.45 0.70 0.94
CA LYS A 232 -19.47 0.63 -0.13
C LYS A 232 -18.89 0.87 -1.53
N TYR A 233 -17.73 1.54 -1.62
CA TYR A 233 -16.99 1.74 -2.87
C TYR A 233 -15.89 0.69 -3.07
N GLY A 234 -15.85 -0.36 -2.25
CA GLY A 234 -14.83 -1.40 -2.28
C GLY A 234 -13.49 -0.97 -1.69
N ASP A 235 -13.46 0.15 -0.95
CA ASP A 235 -12.25 0.64 -0.31
C ASP A 235 -11.70 -0.31 0.75
N ALA A 236 -10.38 -0.25 0.95
CA ALA A 236 -9.71 -1.09 1.93
C ALA A 236 -8.47 -0.42 2.52
N ILE A 237 -8.15 -0.81 3.76
CA ILE A 237 -6.82 -0.65 4.32
C ILE A 237 -5.96 -1.77 3.76
N MET A 238 -4.80 -1.45 3.19
CA MET A 238 -3.85 -2.45 2.74
C MET A 238 -3.30 -3.20 3.94
N LYS A 239 -3.66 -4.48 4.09
CA LYS A 239 -3.50 -5.20 5.35
C LYS A 239 -2.15 -5.89 5.56
N ALA A 240 -1.34 -6.10 4.50
CA ALA A 240 -0.04 -6.75 4.64
C ALA A 240 0.94 -6.32 3.56
N LYS A 241 2.04 -5.67 3.97
CA LYS A 241 3.26 -5.52 3.18
C LYS A 241 4.32 -6.46 3.73
N ILE A 242 4.87 -7.37 2.91
CA ILE A 242 5.77 -8.39 3.44
C ILE A 242 7.02 -7.79 4.11
N ASP A 243 7.51 -6.65 3.62
CA ASP A 243 8.67 -5.96 4.20
C ASP A 243 8.41 -5.51 5.65
N GLU A 244 7.16 -5.20 5.99
CA GLU A 244 6.75 -4.82 7.35
C GLU A 244 6.57 -6.06 8.23
N ILE A 245 6.03 -7.13 7.65
CA ILE A 245 5.94 -8.44 8.30
C ILE A 245 7.35 -8.92 8.68
N TRP A 246 8.34 -8.81 7.79
CA TRP A 246 9.74 -9.17 8.08
C TRP A 246 10.32 -8.41 9.27
N LYS A 247 10.03 -7.11 9.40
CA LYS A 247 10.53 -6.30 10.53
C LYS A 247 9.90 -6.68 11.87
N VAL A 248 8.63 -7.06 11.87
CA VAL A 248 7.94 -7.53 13.10
C VAL A 248 8.46 -8.92 13.50
N VAL A 249 8.71 -9.74 12.49
CA VAL A 249 9.15 -11.14 12.60
C VAL A 249 10.62 -11.23 13.05
N GLU A 250 11.55 -10.44 12.49
CA GLU A 250 12.97 -10.44 12.90
C GLU A 250 13.23 -9.92 14.33
N HIS A 251 12.32 -9.13 14.90
CA HIS A 251 12.50 -8.48 16.20
C HIS A 251 11.66 -9.10 17.33
N ASP A 252 10.96 -10.22 17.10
CA ASP A 252 10.07 -10.86 18.07
C ASP A 252 9.06 -9.87 18.70
N ALA A 253 8.69 -8.84 17.93
CA ALA A 253 7.81 -7.77 18.39
C ALA A 253 6.37 -8.31 18.46
N PRO A 254 5.61 -8.03 19.53
CA PRO A 254 4.24 -8.52 19.66
C PRO A 254 3.39 -8.05 18.48
N LEU A 255 2.75 -9.03 17.83
CA LEU A 255 1.91 -8.88 16.63
C LEU A 255 0.53 -8.26 16.93
N ASP A 256 0.28 -7.92 18.19
CA ASP A 256 -0.99 -7.44 18.73
C ASP A 256 -1.49 -6.15 18.05
N ASN A 257 -0.62 -5.45 17.31
CA ASN A 257 -0.96 -4.24 16.55
C ASN A 257 -1.70 -4.50 15.22
N PHE A 258 -1.88 -5.76 14.79
CA PHE A 258 -2.68 -6.12 13.61
C PHE A 258 -4.10 -6.59 13.95
N ASN A 259 -4.42 -6.76 15.24
CA ASN A 259 -5.63 -7.45 15.70
C ASN A 259 -6.78 -6.51 16.15
N LYS A 260 -6.80 -5.24 15.74
CA LYS A 260 -7.90 -4.32 16.07
C LYS A 260 -8.25 -3.38 14.93
#